data_AF-A0A1I5M1H3-F1
#
_entry.id   AF-A0A1I5M1H3-F1
#
_cell.length_a   1.000
_cell.length_b   1.000
_cell.length_c   1.000
_cell.angle_alpha   90.00
_cell.angle_beta   90.00
_cell.angle_gamma   90.00
#
_symmetry.space_group_name_H-M   'P 1'
#
loop_
_entity.id
_entity.type
_entity.pdbx_description
1 polymer ?
#
loop_
_entity_poly.entity_id
_entity_poly.type
_entity_poly.pdbx_seq_one_letter_code
_entity_poly.pdbx_strand_id
1 'polypeptide(L)'
;MIEPFESALDSVPGSHPYPRTSRYHDAEIGVHRRADGTEVRYAKRRLLPKLDDEHAEAHVVSAGERPDHLAQRYFGDPGQWWRIADANPVLDPRELTDEAGRVIAVPDGFDHV
;
A
#
# COMPACT_ATOMS: atom_id res chain seq x y z
N MET A 1 1.16 -27.92 12.52
CA MET A 1 0.91 -26.89 13.55
C MET A 1 1.83 -25.73 13.20
N ILE A 2 1.31 -24.72 12.51
CA ILE A 2 2.09 -23.51 12.22
C ILE A 2 1.89 -22.63 13.45
N GLU A 3 2.95 -22.45 14.25
CA GLU A 3 2.89 -21.47 15.32
C GLU A 3 2.75 -20.09 14.67
N PRO A 4 1.72 -19.30 15.03
CA PRO A 4 1.57 -17.97 14.46
C PRO A 4 2.71 -17.11 15.01
N PHE A 5 3.65 -16.75 14.13
CA PHE A 5 4.63 -15.69 14.36
C PHE A 5 3.96 -14.36 14.78
N GLU A 6 2.65 -14.24 14.58
CA GLU A 6 1.79 -13.13 14.94
C GLU A 6 1.64 -12.94 16.47
N SER A 7 1.82 -13.99 17.29
CA SER A 7 1.56 -13.91 18.74
C SER A 7 2.57 -13.07 19.53
N ALA A 8 3.81 -12.92 19.06
CA ALA A 8 4.86 -12.21 19.80
C ALA A 8 4.79 -10.68 19.60
N LEU A 9 4.36 -10.23 18.42
CA LEU A 9 4.27 -8.80 18.09
C LEU A 9 3.04 -8.15 18.73
N ASP A 10 1.93 -8.89 18.86
CA ASP A 10 0.69 -8.44 19.51
C ASP A 10 0.90 -7.96 20.96
N SER A 11 1.90 -8.52 21.65
CA SER A 11 2.21 -8.17 23.04
C SER A 11 3.07 -6.91 23.22
N VAL A 12 3.56 -6.31 22.12
CA VAL A 12 4.36 -5.08 22.16
C VAL A 12 3.43 -3.87 21.95
N PRO A 13 3.21 -3.02 22.98
CA PRO A 13 2.41 -1.82 22.81
C PRO A 13 2.98 -0.93 21.70
N GLY A 14 2.15 -0.60 20.71
CA GLY A 14 2.55 0.23 19.55
C GLY A 14 3.14 -0.56 18.36
N SER A 15 3.22 -1.89 18.42
CA SER A 15 3.57 -2.70 17.25
C SER A 15 2.37 -2.83 16.32
N HIS A 16 2.54 -2.44 15.05
CA HIS A 16 1.57 -2.70 14.01
C HIS A 16 1.85 -4.08 13.38
N PRO A 17 0.83 -4.91 13.08
CA PRO A 17 1.04 -6.25 12.50
C PRO A 17 1.64 -6.21 11.09
N TYR A 18 1.65 -5.04 10.45
CA TYR A 18 2.29 -4.83 9.16
C TYR A 18 3.60 -4.04 9.33
N PRO A 19 4.64 -4.31 8.53
CA PRO A 19 5.86 -3.50 8.54
C PRO A 19 5.58 -2.07 8.05
N ARG A 20 6.45 -1.09 8.41
CA ARG A 20 6.35 0.32 7.98
C ARG A 20 6.25 0.54 6.47
N THR A 21 6.77 -0.40 5.69
CA THR A 21 6.73 -0.40 4.22
C THR A 21 5.40 -0.89 3.66
N SER A 22 4.49 -1.43 4.48
CA SER A 22 3.20 -1.94 4.03
C SER A 22 2.21 -0.80 3.80
N ARG A 23 1.41 -0.90 2.73
CA ARG A 23 0.23 -0.07 2.47
C ARG A 23 -0.74 0.02 3.66
N TYR A 24 -0.77 -1.01 4.51
CA TYR A 24 -1.68 -1.12 5.63
C TYR A 24 -1.04 -0.79 6.98
N HIS A 25 0.21 -0.29 7.01
CA HIS A 25 0.89 0.02 8.28
C HIS A 25 0.14 1.02 9.16
N ASP A 26 -0.52 2.02 8.57
CA ASP A 26 -1.22 3.05 9.34
C ASP A 26 -2.73 2.78 9.45
N ALA A 27 -3.20 1.60 8.99
CA ALA A 27 -4.61 1.26 9.02
C ALA A 27 -5.00 0.68 10.39
N GLU A 28 -6.01 1.25 11.04
CA GLU A 28 -6.50 0.72 12.31
C GLU A 28 -6.89 -0.77 12.19
N ILE A 29 -6.49 -1.59 13.16
CA ILE A 29 -6.84 -3.01 13.21
C ILE A 29 -8.13 -3.20 14.03
N GLY A 30 -9.17 -3.71 13.38
CA GLY A 30 -10.43 -4.08 14.02
C GLY A 30 -10.47 -5.54 14.43
N VAL A 31 -11.35 -5.88 15.37
CA VAL A 31 -11.65 -7.25 15.78
C VAL A 31 -13.13 -7.54 15.58
N HIS A 32 -13.45 -8.58 14.82
CA HIS A 32 -14.80 -9.09 14.68
C HIS A 32 -14.92 -10.39 15.48
N ARG A 33 -15.78 -10.39 16.51
CA ARG A 33 -16.09 -11.58 17.30
C ARG A 33 -17.25 -12.34 16.67
N ARG A 34 -16.99 -13.58 16.27
CA ARG A 34 -17.98 -14.51 15.73
C ARG A 34 -18.90 -15.04 16.81
N ALA A 35 -20.00 -15.67 16.40
CA ALA A 35 -21.00 -16.24 17.30
C ALA A 35 -20.45 -17.35 18.21
N ASP A 36 -19.42 -18.07 17.78
CA ASP A 36 -18.73 -19.12 18.54
C ASP A 36 -17.65 -18.58 19.50
N GLY A 37 -17.48 -17.26 19.56
CA GLY A 37 -16.44 -16.59 20.36
C GLY A 37 -15.10 -16.41 19.65
N THR A 38 -14.93 -16.94 18.43
CA THR A 38 -13.69 -16.75 17.66
C THR A 38 -13.51 -15.27 17.30
N GLU A 39 -12.33 -14.72 17.56
CA GLU A 39 -11.96 -13.38 17.15
C GLU A 39 -11.24 -13.40 15.80
N VAL A 40 -11.68 -12.54 14.88
CA VAL A 40 -11.04 -12.34 13.58
C VAL A 40 -10.54 -10.90 13.50
N ARG A 41 -9.22 -10.73 13.40
CA ARG A 41 -8.60 -9.43 13.19
C ARG A 41 -8.63 -9.06 11.71
N TYR A 42 -8.83 -7.79 11.42
CA TYR A 42 -8.84 -7.28 10.06
C TYR A 42 -8.34 -5.84 10.01
N ALA A 43 -7.68 -5.45 8.93
CA ALA A 43 -7.39 -4.05 8.67
C ALA A 43 -8.70 -3.33 8.34
N LYS A 44 -9.00 -2.23 9.04
CA LYS A 44 -10.15 -1.40 8.73
C LYS A 44 -9.95 -0.68 7.39
N ARG A 45 -11.04 -0.17 6.85
CA ARG A 45 -11.02 0.58 5.59
C ARG A 45 -10.08 1.78 5.70
N ARG A 46 -9.09 1.83 4.82
CA ARG A 46 -8.24 2.99 4.58
C ARG A 46 -8.92 3.92 3.57
N LEU A 47 -8.97 5.21 3.90
CA LEU A 47 -9.33 6.27 2.95
C LEU A 47 -8.03 6.78 2.32
N LEU A 48 -8.01 6.95 1.00
CA LEU A 48 -6.85 7.51 0.33
C LEU A 48 -6.73 9.00 0.67
N PRO A 49 -5.52 9.51 0.95
CA PRO A 49 -5.31 10.94 1.08
C PRO A 49 -5.68 11.63 -0.24
N LYS A 50 -6.10 12.89 -0.15
CA LYS A 50 -6.29 13.71 -1.35
C LYS A 50 -4.93 13.86 -2.03
N LEU A 51 -4.90 13.64 -3.33
CA LEU A 51 -3.72 13.91 -4.15
C LEU A 51 -3.64 15.41 -4.36
N ASP A 52 -2.60 16.01 -3.83
CA ASP A 52 -2.15 17.34 -4.16
C ASP A 52 -1.11 17.23 -5.27
N ASP A 53 -1.39 17.88 -6.41
CA ASP A 53 -0.50 17.84 -7.59
C ASP A 53 0.89 18.44 -7.30
N GLU A 54 1.06 19.15 -6.18
CA GLU A 54 2.33 19.73 -5.73
C GLU A 54 3.38 18.68 -5.34
N HIS A 55 2.96 17.46 -4.99
CA HIS A 55 3.82 16.38 -4.48
C HIS A 55 3.85 15.15 -5.41
N ALA A 56 3.68 15.35 -6.73
CA ALA A 56 3.70 14.26 -7.70
C ALA A 56 4.46 14.61 -8.99
N GLU A 57 5.32 13.70 -9.44
CA GLU A 57 5.97 13.73 -10.74
C GLU A 57 5.11 13.01 -11.78
N ALA A 58 4.97 13.58 -12.98
CA ALA A 58 4.33 12.90 -14.10
C ALA A 58 5.29 11.91 -14.78
N HIS A 59 4.93 10.64 -14.82
CA HIS A 59 5.65 9.61 -15.58
C HIS A 59 4.85 9.18 -16.81
N VAL A 60 5.50 9.14 -17.97
CA VAL A 60 4.92 8.61 -19.22
C VAL A 60 5.29 7.14 -19.35
N VAL A 61 4.28 6.28 -19.29
CA VAL A 61 4.43 4.82 -19.35
C VAL A 61 5.04 4.40 -20.69
N SER A 62 6.09 3.61 -20.63
CA SER A 62 6.70 2.95 -21.79
C SER A 62 6.20 1.51 -21.94
N ALA A 63 6.22 1.00 -23.17
CA ALA A 63 5.83 -0.39 -23.43
C ALA A 63 6.70 -1.38 -22.64
N GLY A 64 6.06 -2.32 -21.95
CA GLY A 64 6.74 -3.33 -21.13
C GLY A 64 7.09 -2.90 -19.71
N GLU A 65 6.77 -1.67 -19.30
CA GLU A 65 6.87 -1.28 -17.89
C GLU A 65 5.86 -2.05 -17.02
N ARG A 66 6.22 -2.21 -15.74
CA ARG A 66 5.38 -2.86 -14.72
C ARG A 66 5.36 -1.98 -13.46
N PRO A 67 4.26 -1.98 -12.68
CA PRO A 67 4.16 -1.11 -11.50
C PRO A 67 5.29 -1.34 -10.48
N ASP A 68 5.75 -2.58 -10.29
CA ASP A 68 6.86 -2.90 -9.40
C ASP A 68 8.22 -2.41 -9.92
N HIS A 69 8.44 -2.38 -11.24
CA HIS A 69 9.65 -1.79 -11.82
C HIS A 69 9.68 -0.28 -11.62
N LEU A 70 8.52 0.38 -11.80
CA LEU A 70 8.38 1.81 -11.52
C LEU A 70 8.61 2.10 -10.03
N ALA A 71 8.06 1.28 -9.13
CA ALA A 71 8.31 1.42 -7.70
C ALA A 71 9.80 1.23 -7.34
N GLN A 72 10.48 0.25 -7.94
CA GLN A 72 11.92 0.09 -7.77
C GLN A 72 12.70 1.33 -8.25
N ARG A 73 12.30 1.92 -9.39
CA ARG A 73 12.94 3.10 -9.98
C ARG A 73 12.77 4.34 -9.09
N TYR A 74 11.56 4.57 -8.59
CA TYR A 74 11.19 5.81 -7.90
C TYR A 74 11.36 5.74 -6.38
N PHE A 75 11.19 4.56 -5.77
CA PHE A 75 11.22 4.39 -4.31
C PHE A 75 12.33 3.46 -3.83
N GLY A 76 13.04 2.79 -4.75
CA GLY A 76 14.08 1.82 -4.38
C GLY A 76 13.54 0.47 -3.89
N ASP A 77 12.21 0.28 -3.82
CA ASP A 77 11.56 -0.93 -3.34
C ASP A 77 10.37 -1.30 -4.26
N PRO A 78 10.40 -2.48 -4.92
CA PRO A 78 9.35 -2.90 -5.84
C PRO A 78 8.01 -3.14 -5.13
N GLY A 79 8.04 -3.42 -3.82
CA GLY A 79 6.86 -3.58 -2.98
C GLY A 79 6.10 -2.28 -2.72
N GLN A 80 6.67 -1.12 -3.04
CA GLN A 80 6.05 0.20 -2.87
C GLN A 80 5.15 0.64 -4.04
N TRP A 81 4.86 -0.24 -5.01
CA TRP A 81 4.03 0.08 -6.17
C TRP A 81 2.64 0.61 -5.80
N TRP A 82 2.13 0.23 -4.63
CA TRP A 82 0.83 0.67 -4.13
C TRP A 82 0.75 2.19 -3.93
N ARG A 83 1.88 2.88 -3.74
CA ARG A 83 1.93 4.35 -3.63
C ARG A 83 1.52 5.00 -4.95
N ILE A 84 1.98 4.45 -6.08
CA ILE A 84 1.60 4.90 -7.42
C ILE A 84 0.11 4.60 -7.66
N ALA A 85 -0.37 3.44 -7.22
CA ALA A 85 -1.80 3.10 -7.33
C ALA A 85 -2.70 4.00 -6.45
N ASP A 86 -2.22 4.44 -5.28
CA ASP A 86 -2.96 5.39 -4.46
C ASP A 86 -3.00 6.79 -5.10
N ALA A 87 -1.93 7.15 -5.82
CA ALA A 87 -1.82 8.39 -6.60
C ALA A 87 -2.57 8.38 -7.94
N ASN A 88 -3.03 7.22 -8.39
CA ASN A 88 -3.82 7.08 -9.60
C ASN A 88 -4.90 6.07 -9.26
N PRO A 89 -6.09 6.47 -8.78
CA PRO A 89 -7.07 5.59 -8.13
C PRO A 89 -7.71 4.59 -9.11
N VAL A 90 -6.89 3.66 -9.61
CA VAL A 90 -7.22 2.53 -10.46
C VAL A 90 -7.79 1.42 -9.59
N LEU A 91 -8.69 0.63 -10.18
CA LEU A 91 -9.26 -0.53 -9.49
C LEU A 91 -8.27 -1.70 -9.53
N ASP A 92 -7.68 -1.95 -10.70
CA ASP A 92 -6.61 -2.93 -10.90
C ASP A 92 -5.26 -2.23 -11.09
N PRO A 93 -4.23 -2.53 -10.27
CA PRO A 93 -2.90 -1.95 -10.42
C PRO A 93 -2.25 -2.15 -11.79
N ARG A 94 -2.67 -3.16 -12.57
CA ARG A 94 -2.16 -3.40 -13.93
C ARG A 94 -2.57 -2.31 -14.91
N GLU A 95 -3.67 -1.60 -14.64
CA GLU A 95 -4.12 -0.44 -15.44
C GLU A 95 -3.10 0.70 -15.42
N LEU A 96 -2.18 0.74 -14.43
CA LEU A 96 -1.14 1.77 -14.39
C LEU A 96 -0.21 1.71 -15.60
N THR A 97 -0.03 0.52 -16.20
CA THR A 97 1.01 0.27 -17.21
C THR A 97 0.51 -0.54 -18.41
N ASP A 98 -0.80 -0.73 -18.56
CA ASP A 98 -1.38 -1.51 -19.66
C ASP A 98 -1.32 -0.79 -21.02
N GLU A 99 -1.36 0.54 -21.00
CA GLU A 99 -1.27 1.40 -22.17
C GLU A 99 0.04 2.22 -22.17
N ALA A 100 0.90 1.98 -23.15
CA ALA A 100 2.07 2.82 -23.39
C ALA A 100 1.64 4.23 -23.84
N GLY A 101 2.29 5.26 -23.30
CA GLY A 101 1.94 6.66 -23.49
C GLY A 101 0.99 7.23 -22.43
N ARG A 102 0.39 6.37 -21.58
CA ARG A 102 -0.38 6.82 -20.42
C ARG A 102 0.50 7.66 -19.50
N VAL A 103 -0.04 8.77 -19.00
CA VAL A 103 0.61 9.58 -17.97
C VAL A 103 0.05 9.17 -16.61
N ILE A 104 0.93 8.84 -15.68
CA ILE A 104 0.57 8.52 -14.30
C ILE A 104 1.30 9.46 -13.33
N ALA A 105 0.65 9.75 -12.20
CA ALA A 105 1.27 10.47 -11.11
C ALA A 105 2.16 9.53 -10.29
N VAL A 106 3.41 9.90 -10.07
CA VAL A 106 4.31 9.23 -9.13
C VAL A 106 4.49 10.17 -7.95
N PRO A 107 3.97 9.83 -6.76
CA PRO A 107 4.10 10.71 -5.61
C PRO A 107 5.58 10.83 -5.24
N ASP A 108 6.05 12.05 -4.98
CA ASP A 108 7.26 12.18 -4.17
C ASP A 108 6.94 11.66 -2.76
N GLY A 109 7.95 11.23 -2.00
CA GLY A 109 7.72 10.43 -0.82
C GLY A 109 6.70 11.09 0.12
N PHE A 110 5.48 10.51 0.26
CA PHE A 110 4.54 10.82 1.35
C PHE A 110 5.34 11.01 2.64
N ASP A 111 5.50 12.27 3.04
CA ASP A 111 6.17 12.61 4.28
C ASP A 111 5.34 11.98 5.39
N HIS A 112 5.95 11.07 6.14
CA HIS A 112 5.35 10.55 7.35
C HIS A 112 5.36 11.70 8.36
N VAL A 113 4.23 12.42 8.47
CA VAL A 113 3.95 13.32 9.59
C VAL A 113 4.01 12.55 10.91
#